data_AF-A0A838ZKS2-F1
#
_entry.id   AF-A0A838ZKS2-F1
#
_cell.length_a   1.000
_cell.length_b   1.000
_cell.length_c   1.000
_cell.angle_alpha   90.00
_cell.angle_beta   90.00
_cell.angle_gamma   90.00
#
_symmetry.space_group_name_H-M   'P 1'
#
loop_
_entity.id
_entity.type
_entity.pdbx_description
1 polymer ?
#
loop_
_entity_poly.entity_id
_entity_poly.type
_entity_poly.pdbx_seq_one_letter_code
_entity_poly.pdbx_strand_id
1 'polypeptide(L)'
;MKTGKLILKIVAILIISISLFYAFLFCTKNEESGVKFGNIFTNHQNYISNLEFRKNIKKALNQDENGIIWLYEVPVDGESSYEMGYIITQIIYKIGEEKYLKMVKKLNIDQQRFALGYITVGLEYGDNDYDGEMDNTKFENEFPLLYQYYKNLSD
;
A
#
# COMPACT_ATOMS: atom_id res chain seq x y z
N MET A 1 -55.71 4.17 -12.48
CA MET A 1 -54.59 4.58 -13.36
C MET A 1 -53.47 5.38 -12.65
N LYS A 2 -53.75 6.15 -11.58
CA LYS A 2 -52.72 6.94 -10.85
C LYS A 2 -51.76 6.09 -9.99
N THR A 3 -52.25 5.01 -9.39
CA THR A 3 -51.48 4.13 -8.49
C THR A 3 -50.37 3.35 -9.22
N GLY A 4 -50.63 2.84 -10.43
CA GLY A 4 -49.61 2.13 -11.23
C GLY A 4 -48.43 3.01 -11.65
N LYS A 5 -48.68 4.28 -12.00
CA LYS A 5 -47.60 5.25 -12.33
C LYS A 5 -46.75 5.62 -11.12
N LEU A 6 -47.34 5.63 -9.92
CA LEU A 6 -46.61 5.91 -8.68
C LEU A 6 -45.67 4.74 -8.31
N ILE A 7 -46.16 3.51 -8.41
CA ILE A 7 -45.36 2.29 -8.16
C ILE A 7 -44.18 2.23 -9.14
N LEU A 8 -44.40 2.49 -10.42
CA LEU A 8 -43.33 2.48 -11.44
C LEU A 8 -42.22 3.50 -11.13
N LYS A 9 -42.59 4.70 -10.65
CA LYS A 9 -41.62 5.73 -10.23
C LYS A 9 -40.80 5.31 -9.01
N ILE A 10 -41.44 4.70 -8.01
CA ILE A 10 -40.75 4.21 -6.81
C ILE A 10 -39.75 3.11 -7.17
N VAL A 11 -40.16 2.16 -8.03
CA VAL A 11 -39.27 1.09 -8.51
C VAL A 11 -38.09 1.67 -9.29
N ALA A 12 -38.33 2.64 -10.18
CA ALA A 12 -37.24 3.30 -10.93
C ALA A 12 -36.25 4.04 -10.00
N ILE A 13 -36.74 4.75 -8.98
CA ILE A 13 -35.88 5.42 -7.99
C ILE A 13 -35.04 4.40 -7.23
N LEU A 14 -35.63 3.28 -6.78
CA LEU A 14 -34.91 2.22 -6.09
C LEU A 14 -33.81 1.61 -6.95
N ILE A 15 -34.09 1.32 -8.23
CA ILE A 15 -33.09 0.81 -9.17
C ILE A 15 -31.93 1.80 -9.32
N ILE A 16 -32.23 3.09 -9.52
CA ILE A 16 -31.19 4.13 -9.65
C ILE A 16 -30.35 4.23 -8.36
N SER A 17 -30.99 4.23 -7.19
CA SER A 17 -30.28 4.27 -5.91
C SER A 17 -29.38 3.05 -5.70
N ILE A 18 -29.84 1.86 -6.09
CA ILE A 18 -29.06 0.62 -6.04
C ILE A 18 -27.89 0.69 -7.03
N SER A 19 -28.11 1.13 -8.27
CA SER A 19 -27.04 1.28 -9.27
C SER A 19 -25.98 2.29 -8.84
N LEU A 20 -26.38 3.42 -8.26
CA LEU A 20 -25.45 4.40 -7.71
C LEU A 20 -24.67 3.83 -6.53
N PHE A 21 -25.34 3.11 -5.62
CA PHE A 21 -24.68 2.44 -4.50
C PHE A 21 -23.62 1.43 -4.98
N TYR A 22 -23.93 0.62 -5.99
CA TYR A 22 -22.94 -0.27 -6.60
C TYR A 22 -21.79 0.50 -7.24
N ALA A 23 -22.05 1.58 -7.97
CA ALA A 23 -20.99 2.40 -8.57
C ALA A 23 -20.02 2.97 -7.50
N PHE A 24 -20.51 3.34 -6.32
CA PHE A 24 -19.67 3.79 -5.20
C PHE A 24 -18.83 2.65 -4.57
N LEU A 25 -19.34 1.42 -4.56
CA LEU A 25 -18.62 0.26 -4.01
C LEU A 25 -17.47 -0.25 -4.90
N PHE A 26 -17.37 0.23 -6.15
CA PHE A 26 -16.32 -0.20 -7.09
C PHE A 26 -15.20 0.83 -7.31
N CYS A 27 -15.22 1.96 -6.59
CA CYS A 27 -14.20 3.00 -6.75
C CYS A 27 -13.00 2.76 -5.81
N THR A 28 -11.99 2.01 -6.28
CA THR A 28 -10.69 1.90 -5.61
C THR A 28 -9.84 3.14 -5.89
N LYS A 29 -8.87 3.42 -5.02
CA LYS A 29 -7.82 4.41 -5.26
C LYS A 29 -6.47 3.72 -5.39
N ASN A 30 -5.58 4.33 -6.16
CA ASN A 30 -4.21 3.89 -6.44
C ASN A 30 -3.16 4.80 -5.77
N GLU A 31 -3.59 5.68 -4.87
CA GLU A 31 -2.70 6.55 -4.12
C GLU A 31 -3.30 6.83 -2.74
N GLU A 32 -2.44 6.98 -1.74
CA GLU A 32 -2.80 7.55 -0.45
C GLU A 32 -1.65 8.37 0.14
N SER A 33 -1.93 9.63 0.50
CA SER A 33 -0.93 10.55 1.08
C SER A 33 0.36 10.66 0.24
N GLY A 34 0.24 10.64 -1.09
CA GLY A 34 1.37 10.69 -2.01
C GLY A 34 2.16 9.40 -2.13
N VAL A 35 1.75 8.30 -1.48
CA VAL A 35 2.27 6.95 -1.74
C VAL A 35 1.43 6.35 -2.86
N LYS A 36 2.05 6.10 -4.00
CA LYS A 36 1.39 5.50 -5.16
C LYS A 36 1.51 3.98 -5.08
N PHE A 37 0.44 3.30 -5.45
CA PHE A 37 0.40 1.87 -5.61
C PHE A 37 -0.36 1.57 -6.88
N GLY A 38 0.34 0.90 -7.79
CA GLY A 38 -0.07 0.58 -9.15
C GLY A 38 -1.36 -0.24 -9.24
N ASN A 39 -1.72 -0.51 -10.49
CA ASN A 39 -2.96 -1.20 -10.78
C ASN A 39 -2.90 -2.68 -10.40
N ILE A 40 -1.72 -3.29 -10.31
CA ILE A 40 -1.60 -4.71 -9.97
C ILE A 40 -2.15 -4.93 -8.57
N PHE A 41 -1.70 -4.15 -7.58
CA PHE A 41 -2.21 -4.27 -6.22
C PHE A 41 -3.69 -3.86 -6.09
N THR A 42 -4.13 -2.81 -6.79
CA THR A 42 -5.52 -2.32 -6.69
C THR A 42 -6.54 -3.18 -7.43
N ASN A 43 -6.15 -3.87 -8.51
CA ASN A 43 -7.05 -4.73 -9.31
C ASN A 43 -7.50 -5.98 -8.55
N HIS A 44 -6.73 -6.41 -7.54
CA HIS A 44 -7.08 -7.54 -6.67
C HIS A 44 -7.89 -7.11 -5.43
N GLN A 45 -8.23 -5.83 -5.31
CA GLN A 45 -8.93 -5.27 -4.15
C GLN A 45 -10.38 -4.88 -4.45
N ASN A 46 -11.27 -5.16 -3.51
CA ASN A 46 -12.55 -4.45 -3.42
C ASN A 46 -12.38 -3.13 -2.65
N TYR A 47 -13.44 -2.31 -2.64
CA TYR A 47 -13.42 -1.01 -1.96
C TYR A 47 -13.04 -1.09 -0.47
N ILE A 48 -13.49 -2.11 0.25
CA ILE A 48 -13.21 -2.28 1.68
C ILE A 48 -11.74 -2.62 1.90
N SER A 49 -11.20 -3.58 1.16
CA SER A 49 -9.76 -3.92 1.22
C SER A 49 -8.89 -2.73 0.81
N ASN A 50 -9.31 -1.96 -0.19
CA ASN A 50 -8.60 -0.75 -0.60
C ASN A 50 -8.62 0.33 0.48
N LEU A 51 -9.76 0.53 1.15
CA LEU A 51 -9.86 1.46 2.27
C LEU A 51 -8.98 1.04 3.45
N GLU A 52 -8.96 -0.25 3.78
CA GLU A 52 -8.10 -0.80 4.83
C GLU A 52 -6.61 -0.64 4.48
N PHE A 53 -6.24 -0.95 3.24
CA PHE A 53 -4.87 -0.76 2.75
C PHE A 53 -4.41 0.69 2.93
N ARG A 54 -5.21 1.64 2.45
CA ARG A 54 -4.95 3.08 2.56
C ARG A 54 -4.88 3.55 4.01
N LYS A 55 -5.72 3.01 4.89
CA LYS A 55 -5.66 3.28 6.33
C LYS A 55 -4.33 2.85 6.92
N ASN A 56 -3.80 1.68 6.54
CA ASN A 56 -2.53 1.18 7.06
C ASN A 56 -1.32 1.92 6.46
N ILE A 57 -1.38 2.39 5.21
CA ILE A 57 -0.40 3.36 4.68
C ILE A 57 -0.35 4.62 5.56
N LYS A 58 -1.51 5.22 5.88
CA LYS A 58 -1.56 6.40 6.76
C LYS A 58 -0.96 6.16 8.14
N LYS A 59 -1.23 4.99 8.73
CA LYS A 59 -0.62 4.60 9.99
C LYS A 59 0.90 4.53 9.89
N ALA A 60 1.43 3.85 8.87
CA ALA A 60 2.86 3.75 8.63
C ALA A 60 3.51 5.14 8.46
N LEU A 61 2.90 6.03 7.68
CA LEU A 61 3.37 7.42 7.50
C LEU A 61 3.35 8.23 8.80
N ASN A 62 2.42 7.93 9.71
CA ASN A 62 2.34 8.52 11.04
C ASN A 62 3.21 7.79 12.08
N GLN A 63 4.10 6.89 11.64
CA GLN A 63 5.01 6.11 12.49
C GLN A 63 4.30 5.17 13.48
N ASP A 64 3.07 4.75 13.18
CA ASP A 64 2.39 3.67 13.88
C ASP A 64 2.86 2.32 13.30
N GLU A 65 3.61 1.56 14.11
CA GLU A 65 4.17 0.25 13.75
C GLU A 65 3.10 -0.74 13.28
N ASN A 66 1.88 -0.65 13.79
CA ASN A 66 0.80 -1.54 13.35
C ASN A 66 0.46 -1.35 11.87
N GLY A 67 0.69 -0.15 11.32
CA GLY A 67 0.52 0.09 9.89
C GLY A 67 1.54 -0.68 9.07
N ILE A 68 2.81 -0.65 9.48
CA ILE A 68 3.91 -1.31 8.77
C ILE A 68 3.87 -2.83 8.93
N ILE A 69 3.55 -3.31 10.14
CA ILE A 69 3.33 -4.74 10.42
C ILE A 69 2.24 -5.28 9.50
N TRP A 70 1.10 -4.58 9.45
CA TRP A 70 0.00 -5.00 8.60
C TRP A 70 0.42 -5.06 7.14
N LEU A 71 1.18 -4.07 6.62
CA LEU A 71 1.68 -4.09 5.24
C LEU A 71 2.57 -5.30 4.95
N TYR A 72 3.41 -5.73 5.89
CA TYR A 72 4.26 -6.91 5.70
C TYR A 72 3.50 -8.22 5.69
N GLU A 73 2.37 -8.27 6.42
CA GLU A 73 1.56 -9.46 6.62
C GLU A 73 0.44 -9.60 5.57
N VAL A 74 0.21 -8.58 4.73
CA VAL A 74 -0.73 -8.70 3.61
C VAL A 74 -0.22 -9.81 2.68
N PRO A 75 -1.06 -10.82 2.37
CA PRO A 75 -0.71 -11.81 1.37
C PRO A 75 -0.55 -11.15 0.01
N VAL A 76 0.65 -11.28 -0.54
CA VAL A 76 1.02 -10.83 -1.88
C VAL A 76 1.67 -11.98 -2.63
N ASP A 77 1.52 -11.98 -3.95
CA ASP A 77 2.07 -12.96 -4.86
C ASP A 77 2.87 -12.28 -5.98
N GLY A 78 3.84 -12.99 -6.56
CA GLY A 78 4.58 -12.56 -7.76
C GLY A 78 4.79 -11.05 -7.89
N GLU A 79 4.12 -10.46 -8.88
CA GLU A 79 4.22 -9.03 -9.22
C GLU A 79 3.74 -8.08 -8.11
N SER A 80 2.74 -8.47 -7.31
CA SER A 80 2.23 -7.64 -6.21
C SER A 80 3.22 -7.51 -5.05
N SER A 81 4.19 -8.43 -4.94
CA SER A 81 5.27 -8.33 -3.95
C SER A 81 6.30 -7.26 -4.30
N TYR A 82 6.60 -7.05 -5.58
CA TYR A 82 7.47 -5.96 -6.05
C TYR A 82 6.80 -4.61 -5.80
N GLU A 83 5.50 -4.52 -6.08
CA GLU A 83 4.72 -3.32 -5.81
C GLU A 83 4.65 -3.01 -4.30
N MET A 84 4.52 -4.03 -3.45
CA MET A 84 4.64 -3.83 -2.00
C MET A 84 6.02 -3.29 -1.61
N GLY A 85 7.10 -3.81 -2.20
CA GLY A 85 8.45 -3.28 -1.98
C GLY A 85 8.56 -1.80 -2.35
N TYR A 86 8.00 -1.43 -3.49
CA TYR A 86 7.91 -0.04 -3.96
C TYR A 86 7.09 0.86 -3.01
N ILE A 87 6.01 0.35 -2.43
CA ILE A 87 5.20 1.08 -1.44
C ILE A 87 5.99 1.31 -0.15
N ILE A 88 6.74 0.30 0.31
CA ILE A 88 7.57 0.39 1.51
C ILE A 88 8.70 1.41 1.33
N THR A 89 9.40 1.40 0.19
CA THR A 89 10.48 2.36 -0.10
C THR A 89 9.96 3.80 -0.17
N GLN A 90 8.81 4.05 -0.81
CA GLN A 90 8.15 5.36 -0.75
C GLN A 90 7.80 5.81 0.68
N ILE A 91 7.36 4.90 1.54
CA ILE A 91 7.11 5.23 2.95
C ILE A 91 8.40 5.65 3.63
N ILE A 92 9.51 4.94 3.40
CA ILE A 92 10.83 5.29 3.94
C ILE A 92 11.25 6.69 3.48
N TYR A 93 11.16 6.98 2.18
CA TYR A 93 11.48 8.31 1.64
C TYR A 93 10.64 9.42 2.29
N LYS A 94 9.36 9.17 2.56
CA LYS A 94 8.45 10.18 3.14
C LYS A 94 8.69 10.42 4.63
N ILE A 95 8.90 9.37 5.42
CA ILE A 95 9.07 9.53 6.87
C ILE A 95 10.53 9.82 7.26
N GLY A 96 11.47 9.43 6.40
CA GLY A 96 12.90 9.48 6.60
C GLY A 96 13.43 8.17 7.18
N GLU A 97 14.60 7.76 6.69
CA GLU A 97 15.28 6.52 7.05
C GLU A 97 15.40 6.31 8.56
N GLU A 98 15.84 7.32 9.31
CA GLU A 98 16.02 7.23 10.76
C GLU A 98 14.71 6.89 11.50
N LYS A 99 13.59 7.46 11.05
CA LYS A 99 12.29 7.23 11.69
C LYS A 99 11.80 5.83 11.38
N TYR A 100 11.96 5.39 10.12
CA TYR A 100 11.65 4.03 9.74
C TYR A 100 12.50 3.00 10.49
N LEU A 101 13.82 3.23 10.62
CA LEU A 101 14.72 2.37 11.40
C LEU A 101 14.27 2.22 12.86
N LYS A 102 13.76 3.29 13.48
CA LYS A 102 13.19 3.22 14.84
C LYS A 102 11.96 2.33 14.92
N MET A 103 11.14 2.29 13.87
CA MET A 103 9.98 1.40 13.79
C MET A 103 10.46 -0.06 13.62
N VAL A 104 11.36 -0.31 12.65
CA VAL A 104 11.89 -1.65 12.36
C VAL A 104 12.54 -2.31 13.58
N LYS A 105 13.29 -1.54 14.37
CA LYS A 105 13.95 -2.04 15.60
C LYS A 105 12.98 -2.59 16.66
N LYS A 106 11.69 -2.27 16.60
CA LYS A 106 10.68 -2.77 17.53
C LYS A 106 9.95 -4.01 17.02
N LEU A 107 10.17 -4.39 15.77
CA LEU A 107 9.57 -5.54 15.14
C LEU A 107 10.27 -6.84 15.54
N ASN A 108 9.59 -7.97 15.39
CA ASN A 108 10.22 -9.28 15.56
C ASN A 108 11.13 -9.64 14.37
N ILE A 109 11.94 -10.69 14.51
CA ILE A 109 12.95 -11.05 13.50
C ILE A 109 12.34 -11.39 12.13
N ASP A 110 11.16 -12.01 12.08
CA ASP A 110 10.51 -12.37 10.81
C ASP A 110 9.95 -11.13 10.11
N GLN A 111 9.35 -10.20 10.86
CA GLN A 111 8.93 -8.90 10.36
C GLN A 111 10.12 -8.05 9.87
N GLN A 112 11.26 -8.12 10.55
CA GLN A 112 12.49 -7.47 10.09
C GLN A 112 13.00 -8.06 8.78
N ARG A 113 12.90 -9.39 8.58
CA ARG A 113 13.24 -10.06 7.32
C ARG A 113 12.30 -9.66 6.18
N PHE A 114 11.00 -9.56 6.44
CA PHE A 114 10.05 -9.03 5.46
C PHE A 114 10.41 -7.60 5.05
N ALA A 115 10.70 -6.73 6.02
CA ALA A 115 11.15 -5.37 5.74
C ALA A 115 12.40 -5.35 4.84
N LEU A 116 13.42 -6.17 5.15
CA LEU A 116 14.62 -6.28 4.31
C LEU A 116 14.30 -6.72 2.87
N GLY A 117 13.46 -7.74 2.72
CA GLY A 117 13.03 -8.23 1.40
C GLY A 117 12.32 -7.15 0.59
N TYR A 118 11.34 -6.48 1.21
CA TYR A 118 10.59 -5.41 0.56
C TYR A 118 11.45 -4.21 0.18
N ILE A 119 12.40 -3.80 1.03
CA ILE A 119 13.33 -2.72 0.70
C ILE A 119 14.18 -3.11 -0.51
N THR A 120 14.72 -4.32 -0.52
CA THR A 120 15.60 -4.80 -1.59
C THR A 120 14.86 -4.79 -2.93
N VAL A 121 13.69 -5.40 -3.01
CA VAL A 121 12.93 -5.46 -4.28
C VAL A 121 12.34 -4.11 -4.67
N GLY A 122 12.01 -3.26 -3.70
CA GLY A 122 11.48 -1.92 -3.97
C GLY A 122 12.52 -0.97 -4.55
N LEU A 123 13.80 -1.14 -4.21
CA LEU A 123 14.90 -0.39 -4.81
C LEU A 123 15.34 -0.97 -6.16
N GLU A 124 15.24 -2.29 -6.33
CA GLU A 124 15.61 -2.97 -7.57
C GLU A 124 14.58 -2.74 -8.69
N TYR A 125 13.29 -2.90 -8.38
CA TYR A 125 12.20 -2.92 -9.37
C TYR A 125 11.22 -1.75 -9.26
N GLY A 126 11.37 -0.86 -8.27
CA GLY A 126 10.50 0.30 -8.09
C GLY A 126 10.85 1.45 -9.03
N ASP A 127 9.88 2.33 -9.26
CA ASP A 127 9.98 3.62 -9.96
C ASP A 127 9.75 4.75 -8.93
N ASN A 128 10.73 4.99 -8.05
CA ASN A 128 10.57 5.89 -6.89
C ASN A 128 10.67 7.37 -7.24
N ASP A 129 11.19 7.72 -8.42
CA ASP A 129 11.23 9.09 -8.93
C ASP A 129 10.12 9.40 -9.96
N TYR A 130 9.34 8.39 -10.37
CA TYR A 130 8.19 8.48 -11.26
C TYR A 130 8.53 8.86 -12.70
N ASP A 131 9.71 8.48 -13.19
CA ASP A 131 10.12 8.69 -14.57
C ASP A 131 9.60 7.60 -15.53
N GLY A 132 9.02 6.53 -14.98
CA GLY A 132 8.48 5.39 -15.73
C GLY A 132 9.50 4.29 -16.02
N GLU A 133 10.71 4.39 -15.47
CA GLU A 133 11.77 3.40 -15.53
C GLU A 133 11.99 2.75 -14.15
N MET A 134 12.71 1.62 -14.12
CA MET A 134 13.09 0.98 -12.86
C MET A 134 14.35 1.64 -12.32
N ASP A 135 14.33 2.04 -11.05
CA ASP A 135 15.44 2.77 -10.43
C ASP A 135 16.74 1.94 -10.36
N ASN A 136 16.60 0.64 -10.06
CA ASN A 136 17.71 -0.29 -9.83
C ASN A 136 18.80 0.28 -8.89
N THR A 137 18.34 0.89 -7.80
CA THR A 137 19.21 1.56 -6.82
C THR A 137 19.74 0.57 -5.80
N LYS A 138 20.87 0.93 -5.18
CA LYS A 138 21.54 0.06 -4.20
C LYS A 138 21.14 0.44 -2.78
N PHE A 139 20.77 -0.58 -2.00
CA PHE A 139 20.33 -0.39 -0.61
C PHE A 139 21.36 0.36 0.25
N GLU A 140 22.65 0.05 0.12
CA GLU A 140 23.71 0.72 0.88
C GLU A 140 23.88 2.21 0.55
N ASN A 141 23.43 2.64 -0.63
CA ASN A 141 23.51 4.03 -1.08
C ASN A 141 22.27 4.82 -0.67
N GLU A 142 21.09 4.24 -0.89
CA GLU A 142 19.80 4.91 -0.63
C GLU A 142 19.49 4.98 0.85
N PHE A 143 19.75 3.88 1.58
CA PHE A 143 19.43 3.76 2.99
C PHE A 143 20.62 3.17 3.78
N PRO A 144 21.69 3.95 3.95
CA PRO A 144 22.93 3.48 4.58
C PRO A 144 22.75 3.06 6.05
N LEU A 145 21.90 3.72 6.84
CA LEU A 145 21.66 3.37 8.25
C LEU A 145 20.91 2.05 8.39
N LEU A 146 19.88 1.82 7.56
CA LEU A 146 19.14 0.57 7.50
C LEU A 146 20.06 -0.56 7.01
N TYR A 147 20.84 -0.32 5.96
CA TYR A 147 21.80 -1.30 5.45
C TYR A 147 22.79 -1.75 6.53
N GLN A 148 23.42 -0.80 7.24
CA GLN A 148 24.35 -1.13 8.33
C GLN A 148 23.66 -1.90 9.47
N TYR A 149 22.42 -1.54 9.80
CA TYR A 149 21.64 -2.26 10.81
C TYR A 149 21.41 -3.73 10.41
N TYR A 150 20.99 -3.99 9.18
CA TYR A 150 20.73 -5.35 8.70
C TYR A 150 21.99 -6.18 8.50
N LYS A 151 23.10 -5.54 8.10
CA LYS A 151 24.41 -6.20 8.04
C LYS A 151 24.79 -6.76 9.41
N ASN A 152 24.69 -5.94 10.46
CA ASN A 152 25.03 -6.35 11.83
C ASN A 152 24.05 -7.37 12.44
N LEU A 153 22.83 -7.49 11.90
CA LEU A 153 21.86 -8.52 12.31
C LEU A 153 22.16 -9.90 11.73
N SER A 154 22.97 -9.95 10.67
CA SER A 154 23.30 -11.19 9.94
C SER A 154 24.64 -11.80 10.36
N ASP A 155 25.41 -11.09 11.17
CA ASP A 155 26.68 -11.51 11.79
C ASP A 155 26.44 -12.13 13.19
#